data_AF-A0A1F8UU87-F1
#
_entry.id   AF-A0A1F8UU87-F1
#
_cell.length_a   1.000
_cell.length_b   1.000
_cell.length_c   1.000
_cell.angle_alpha   90.00
_cell.angle_beta   90.00
_cell.angle_gamma   90.00
#
_symmetry.space_group_name_H-M   'P 1'
#
loop_
_entity.id
_entity.type
_entity.pdbx_description
1 polymer ?
#
loop_
_entity_poly.entity_id
_entity_poly.type
_entity_poly.pdbx_seq_one_letter_code
_entity_poly.pdbx_strand_id
1 'polypeptide(L)' 'MDNICKNYEKCPIYNETLKEMPSTASYYKKHFCEAGDEGCKKCKRYLVKDKAGKCPERLLPNDSREVDTIIKEHNL' A
#
# COMPACT_ATOMS: atom_id res chain seq x y z
N MET A 1 1.07 -5.87 20.88
CA MET A 1 0.59 -6.54 19.66
C MET A 1 0.65 -5.53 18.55
N ASP A 2 1.78 -5.48 17.87
CA ASP A 2 2.03 -4.55 16.78
C ASP A 2 1.27 -5.01 15.53
N ASN A 3 -0.03 -4.66 15.48
CA ASN A 3 -0.90 -4.86 14.33
C ASN A 3 -0.63 -3.81 13.23
N ILE A 4 0.65 -3.47 13.03
CA ILE A 4 1.09 -2.47 12.06
C ILE A 4 1.68 -3.18 10.86
N CYS A 5 1.32 -2.73 9.66
CA CYS A 5 1.88 -3.23 8.41
C CYS A 5 3.41 -3.27 8.45
N LYS A 6 4.01 -4.43 8.13
CA LYS A 6 5.47 -4.62 8.06
C LYS A 6 6.17 -3.66 7.09
N ASN A 7 5.43 -3.16 6.09
CA ASN A 7 5.94 -2.24 5.09
C ASN A 7 5.76 -0.77 5.49
N TYR A 8 5.19 -0.45 6.66
CA TYR A 8 4.81 0.90 7.06
C TYR A 8 5.97 1.90 6.93
N GLU A 9 7.11 1.63 7.58
CA GLU A 9 8.26 2.56 7.61
C GLU A 9 8.92 2.73 6.24
N LYS A 10 8.93 1.65 5.43
CA LYS A 10 9.59 1.62 4.13
C LYS A 10 8.63 1.81 2.95
N CYS A 11 7.38 2.23 3.19
CA CYS A 11 6.39 2.30 2.12
C CYS A 11 6.67 3.51 1.22
N PRO A 12 6.94 3.33 -0.09
CA PRO A 12 7.29 4.42 -0.99
C PRO A 12 6.21 5.51 -1.04
N ILE A 13 4.94 5.10 -0.93
CA ILE A 13 3.82 6.05 -1.00
C ILE A 13 3.83 7.12 0.09
N TYR A 14 4.35 6.82 1.29
CA TYR A 14 4.41 7.80 2.38
C TYR A 14 5.69 8.64 2.32
N ASN A 15 6.76 8.10 1.73
CA ASN A 15 8.05 8.77 1.62
C ASN A 15 8.14 9.65 0.36
N GLU A 16 7.33 9.36 -0.66
CA GLU A 16 7.36 10.03 -1.96
C GLU A 16 6.00 10.64 -2.30
N THR A 17 5.02 9.84 -2.72
CA THR A 17 3.74 10.33 -3.30
C THR A 17 2.91 11.17 -2.33
N LEU A 18 2.83 10.80 -1.05
CA LEU A 18 2.00 11.46 -0.04
C LEU A 18 2.82 12.29 0.95
N LYS A 19 4.11 12.51 0.66
CA LYS A 19 5.00 13.30 1.52
C LYS A 19 4.45 14.71 1.79
N GLU A 20 3.88 15.33 0.76
CA GLU A 20 3.29 16.68 0.82
C GLU A 20 1.80 16.67 1.20
N MET A 21 1.20 15.50 1.44
CA MET A 21 -0.21 15.32 1.78
C MET A 21 -0.37 14.58 3.12
N PRO A 22 0.06 15.18 4.26
CA PRO A 22 0.13 14.50 5.55
C PRO A 22 -1.24 14.01 6.04
N SER A 23 -2.32 14.75 5.76
CA SER A 23 -3.69 14.33 6.13
C SER A 23 -4.11 13.06 5.41
N THR A 24 -3.86 12.97 4.09
CA THR A 24 -4.15 11.79 3.28
C THR A 24 -3.27 10.62 3.69
N ALA A 25 -1.98 10.87 3.94
CA ALA A 25 -1.07 9.86 4.46
C ALA A 25 -1.57 9.29 5.81
N SER A 26 -1.97 10.15 6.75
CA SER A 26 -2.49 9.71 8.04
C SER A 26 -3.78 8.89 7.91
N TYR A 27 -4.68 9.30 7.01
CA TYR A 27 -5.92 8.56 6.74
C TYR A 27 -5.63 7.14 6.22
N TYR A 28 -4.74 7.01 5.22
CA TYR A 28 -4.36 5.70 4.71
C TYR A 28 -3.59 4.86 5.72
N LYS A 29 -2.71 5.47 6.52
CA LYS A 29 -2.02 4.76 7.61
C LYS A 29 -3.01 4.14 8.58
N LYS A 30 -4.00 4.91 9.02
CA LYS A 30 -5.03 4.45 9.96
C LYS A 30 -5.90 3.33 9.37
N HIS A 31 -6.31 3.47 8.10
CA HIS A 31 -7.24 2.52 7.47
C HIS A 31 -6.59 1.25 6.92
N PHE A 32 -5.32 1.31 6.51
CA PHE A 32 -4.64 0.18 5.88
C PHE A 32 -3.51 -0.36 6.74
N CYS A 33 -2.68 0.50 7.34
CA CYS A 33 -1.49 0.05 8.03
C CYS A 33 -1.72 -0.26 9.52
N GLU A 34 -2.54 0.52 10.21
CA GLU A 34 -2.83 0.38 11.65
C GLU A 34 -4.06 -0.50 11.92
N ALA A 35 -4.83 -0.82 10.88
CA ALA A 35 -5.99 -1.70 10.95
C ALA A 35 -5.63 -3.20 10.94
N GLY A 36 -4.39 -3.56 11.28
CA GLY A 36 -3.93 -4.95 11.33
C GLY A 36 -3.88 -5.66 9.98
N ASP A 37 -3.86 -6.99 10.04
CA ASP A 37 -3.79 -7.85 8.86
C ASP A 37 -4.97 -7.62 7.89
N GLU A 38 -6.16 -7.33 8.41
CA GLU A 38 -7.33 -7.02 7.58
C GLU A 38 -7.16 -5.72 6.81
N GLY A 39 -6.61 -4.68 7.43
CA GLY A 39 -6.24 -3.44 6.74
C GLY A 39 -5.19 -3.67 5.66
N CYS A 40 -4.17 -4.47 5.97
CA CYS A 40 -3.11 -4.81 5.03
C CYS A 40 -3.65 -5.57 3.82
N LYS A 41 -4.56 -6.52 4.04
CA LYS A 41 -5.25 -7.27 2.97
C LYS A 41 -6.14 -6.41 2.09
N LYS A 42 -6.53 -5.21 2.54
CA LYS A 42 -7.26 -4.23 1.70
C LYS A 42 -6.33 -3.29 0.93
N CYS A 43 -5.06 -3.24 1.29
CA CYS A 43 -4.07 -2.39 0.64
C CYS A 43 -3.56 -3.04 -0.65
N LYS A 44 -3.90 -2.47 -1.80
CA LYS A 44 -3.45 -2.99 -3.10
C LYS A 44 -1.92 -3.04 -3.23
N ARG A 45 -1.22 -2.05 -2.67
CA ARG A 45 0.26 -2.04 -2.63
C ARG A 45 0.83 -3.23 -1.86
N TYR A 46 0.21 -3.59 -0.74
CA TYR A 46 0.63 -4.73 0.06
C TYR A 46 0.43 -6.02 -0.73
N LEU A 47 -0.76 -6.21 -1.31
CA LEU A 47 -1.09 -7.40 -2.10
C LEU A 47 -0.22 -7.55 -3.34
N VAL A 48 0.04 -6.46 -4.07
CA VAL A 48 0.91 -6.48 -5.25
C VAL A 48 2.34 -6.85 -4.85
N LYS A 49 2.87 -6.29 -3.76
CA LYS A 49 4.21 -6.64 -3.26
C LYS A 49 4.29 -8.09 -2.77
N ASP A 50 3.24 -8.57 -2.09
CA ASP A 50 3.17 -9.94 -1.59
C ASP A 50 3.14 -10.96 -2.75
N LYS A 51 2.43 -10.63 -3.83
CA LYS A 51 2.27 -11.51 -5.01
C LYS A 51 3.41 -11.43 -6.02
N ALA A 52 3.89 -10.23 -6.34
CA ALA A 52 4.92 -9.99 -7.37
C ALA A 52 6.31 -9.68 -6.80
N GLY A 53 6.45 -9.58 -5.48
CA GLY A 53 7.71 -9.18 -4.81
C GLY A 53 8.07 -7.70 -4.96
N LYS A 54 7.44 -6.99 -5.91
CA LYS A 54 7.64 -5.56 -6.20
C LYS A 54 6.30 -4.84 -6.20
N CYS A 55 6.32 -3.54 -5.93
CA CYS A 55 5.15 -2.68 -5.96
C CYS A 55 5.46 -1.46 -6.83
N PRO A 56 4.56 -1.04 -7.74
CA PRO A 56 4.73 0.21 -8.48
C PRO A 56 4.82 1.40 -7.53
N GLU A 57 5.65 2.38 -7.87
CA GLU A 57 5.85 3.59 -7.06
C GLU A 57 4.53 4.38 -6.93
N ARG A 58 3.80 4.55 -8.04
CA ARG A 58 2.57 5.35 -8.13
C ARG A 58 1.27 4.60 -7.82
N LEU A 59 1.31 3.40 -7.26
CA LEU A 59 0.10 2.65 -6.92
C LEU A 59 -0.52 3.15 -5.61
N LEU A 60 -1.80 3.51 -5.56
CA LEU A 60 -2.45 3.91 -4.30
C LEU A 60 -2.95 2.68 -3.52
N PRO A 61 -3.11 2.76 -2.18
CA PRO A 61 -3.57 1.63 -1.36
C PRO A 61 -5.03 1.25 -1.67
N ASN A 62 -5.83 2.24 -2.06
CA ASN A 62 -7.26 2.17 -2.36
C ASN A 62 -7.57 2.06 -3.87
N ASP A 63 -6.60 1.65 -4.69
CA ASP A 63 -6.81 1.49 -6.13
C ASP A 63 -7.97 0.51 -6.39
N SER A 64 -8.87 0.88 -7.30
CA SER A 64 -10.05 0.05 -7.62
C SER A 64 -9.71 -1.13 -8.52
N ARG A 65 -8.52 -1.14 -9.14
CA ARG A 65 -8.09 -2.23 -10.02
C ARG A 65 -7.74 -3.50 -9.24
N GLU A 66 -7.85 -4.62 -9.95
CA GLU A 66 -7.44 -5.92 -9.43
C GLU A 66 -5.92 -6.05 -9.40
N VAL A 67 -5.41 -6.77 -8.39
CA VAL A 67 -3.98 -6.95 -8.16
C VAL A 67 -3.30 -7.56 -9.39
N ASP A 68 -3.95 -8.55 -10.02
CA ASP A 68 -3.44 -9.19 -11.23
C ASP A 68 -3.39 -8.25 -12.44
N THR A 69 -4.35 -7.35 -12.57
CA THR A 69 -4.35 -6.32 -13.61
C THR A 69 -3.17 -5.38 -13.41
N ILE A 70 -2.96 -4.92 -12.17
CA ILE A 70 -1.85 -4.01 -11.84
C ILE A 70 -0.50 -4.68 -12.13
N ILE A 71 -0.32 -5.95 -11.75
CA ILE A 71 0.91 -6.70 -11.99
C ILE A 71 1.17 -6.82 -13.50
N LYS A 72 0.15 -7.16 -14.29
CA LYS A 72 0.25 -7.26 -15.75
C LYS A 72 0.57 -5.92 -16.41
N GLU A 73 -0.12 -4.84 -16.02
CA GLU A 73 0.08 -3.50 -16.60
C GLU A 73 1.49 -2.95 -16.34
N HIS A 74 2.06 -3.28 -15.17
CA HIS A 74 3.38 -2.83 -14.77
C HIS A 74 4.50 -3.83 -15.08
N ASN A 75 4.20 -4.96 -15.75
CA ASN A 75 5.15 -6.06 -16.03
C ASN A 75 5.97 -6.46 -14.79
N LEU A 76 5.27 -6.71 -13.68
CA LEU A 76 5.87 -7.12 -12.41
C LEU A 76 5.94 -8.65 -12.26
#